data_AF-A0A7J4DQ48-F1
#
_entry.id   AF-A0A7J4DQ48-F1
#
_cell.length_a   1.000
_cell.length_b   1.000
_cell.length_c   1.000
_cell.angle_alpha   90.00
_cell.angle_beta   90.00
_cell.angle_gamma   90.00
#
_symmetry.space_group_name_H-M   'P 1'
#
loop_
_entity.id
_entity.type
_entity.pdbx_description
1 polymer ?
#
loop_
_entity_poly.entity_id
_entity_poly.type
_entity_poly.pdbx_seq_one_letter_code
_entity_poly.pdbx_strand_id
1 'polypeptide(L)'
;MKYVTVNMLLPDGFIFGFFDNFLLILGAYFGITVEYRLHRLTHDHKRARKLRNFLKKNSKGAIGGLVGAGLAHVVSNGFGAFLDPTMRSMVLGIALGTLIPVFFIPIIEKYKSQRISDV
;
A
#
# COMPACT_ATOMS: atom_id res chain seq x y z
N MET A 1 18.61 28.38 15.17
CA MET A 1 17.17 28.33 14.76
C MET A 1 16.89 27.30 13.66
N LYS A 2 17.78 27.03 12.68
CA LYS A 2 17.57 26.03 11.61
C LYS A 2 17.31 24.59 12.09
N TYR A 3 17.92 24.13 13.19
CA TYR A 3 17.75 22.77 13.71
C TYR A 3 16.36 22.50 14.31
N VAL A 4 15.70 23.52 14.85
CA VAL A 4 14.37 23.39 15.46
C VAL A 4 13.31 23.19 14.37
N THR A 5 13.46 23.83 13.22
CA THR A 5 12.53 23.72 12.08
C THR A 5 12.60 22.33 11.42
N VAL A 6 13.78 21.71 11.34
CA VAL A 6 13.93 20.35 10.78
C VAL A 6 13.22 19.31 11.65
N ASN A 7 13.26 19.45 12.97
CA ASN A 7 12.61 18.52 13.90
C ASN A 7 11.07 18.59 13.91
N MET A 8 10.47 19.70 13.47
CA MET A 8 9.00 19.81 13.33
C MET A 8 8.50 19.32 11.97
N LEU A 9 9.29 19.47 10.90
CA LEU A 9 8.88 19.09 9.53
C LEU A 9 9.07 17.60 9.22
N LEU A 10 10.01 16.92 9.90
CA LEU A 10 10.24 15.49 9.75
C LEU A 10 9.04 14.64 10.24
N PRO A 11 8.42 14.95 11.40
CA PRO A 11 7.14 14.36 11.82
C PRO A 11 6.00 14.58 10.81
N ASP A 12 5.84 15.80 10.29
CA ASP A 12 4.72 16.14 9.39
C ASP A 12 4.81 15.38 8.07
N GLY A 13 5.99 15.39 7.44
CA GLY A 13 6.24 14.60 6.24
C GLY A 13 6.06 13.10 6.47
N PHE A 14 6.51 12.60 7.63
CA PHE A 14 6.35 11.20 7.99
C PHE A 14 4.88 10.80 8.15
N ILE A 15 4.09 11.58 8.89
CA ILE A 15 2.67 11.32 9.11
C ILE A 15 1.92 11.33 7.76
N PHE A 16 2.17 12.34 6.92
CA PHE A 16 1.59 12.41 5.59
C PHE A 16 1.92 11.16 4.77
N GLY A 17 3.21 10.83 4.64
CA GLY A 17 3.66 9.69 3.85
C GLY A 17 3.11 8.35 4.37
N PHE A 18 3.04 8.19 5.69
CA PHE A 18 2.47 6.99 6.31
C PHE A 18 1.01 6.80 5.93
N PHE A 19 0.18 7.83 6.14
CA PHE A 19 -1.25 7.70 5.83
C PHE A 19 -1.52 7.58 4.34
N ASP A 20 -0.75 8.28 3.50
CA ASP A 20 -0.88 8.19 2.04
C ASP A 20 -0.68 6.75 1.54
N ASN A 21 0.45 6.11 1.88
CA ASN A 21 0.69 4.74 1.42
C ASN A 21 -0.12 3.68 2.20
N PHE A 22 -0.50 3.97 3.46
CA PHE A 22 -1.40 3.10 4.22
C PHE A 22 -2.79 3.03 3.60
N LEU A 23 -3.37 4.18 3.21
CA LEU A 23 -4.66 4.24 2.53
C LEU A 23 -4.59 3.58 1.16
N LEU A 24 -3.48 3.73 0.42
CA LEU A 24 -3.25 3.02 -0.84
C LEU A 24 -3.32 1.50 -0.65
N ILE A 25 -2.58 0.97 0.33
CA ILE A 25 -2.54 -0.48 0.59
C ILE A 25 -3.92 -0.99 1.05
N LEU A 26 -4.57 -0.27 1.97
CA LEU A 26 -5.93 -0.60 2.40
C LEU A 26 -6.93 -0.58 1.24
N GLY A 27 -6.86 0.45 0.40
CA GLY A 27 -7.70 0.59 -0.79
C GLY A 27 -7.48 -0.55 -1.78
N ALA A 28 -6.24 -0.97 -2.01
CA ALA A 28 -5.92 -2.09 -2.87
C ALA A 28 -6.47 -3.43 -2.33
N TYR A 29 -6.35 -3.70 -1.03
CA TYR A 29 -6.95 -4.89 -0.42
C TYR A 29 -8.49 -4.84 -0.43
N PHE A 30 -9.07 -3.68 -0.17
CA PHE A 30 -10.52 -3.49 -0.19
C PHE A 30 -11.08 -3.63 -1.62
N GLY A 31 -10.40 -3.08 -2.62
CA GLY A 31 -10.78 -3.15 -4.03
C GLY A 31 -10.97 -4.58 -4.52
N ILE A 32 -10.05 -5.50 -4.18
CA ILE A 32 -10.18 -6.93 -4.49
C ILE A 32 -11.45 -7.52 -3.88
N THR A 33 -11.80 -7.10 -2.67
CA THR A 33 -13.01 -7.56 -1.97
C THR A 33 -14.28 -7.01 -2.63
N VAL A 34 -14.29 -5.74 -3.01
CA VAL A 34 -15.41 -5.10 -3.71
C VAL A 34 -15.62 -5.74 -5.07
N GLU A 35 -14.56 -5.92 -5.86
CA GLU A 35 -14.63 -6.56 -7.18
C GLU A 35 -15.26 -7.95 -7.09
N TYR A 36 -14.85 -8.76 -6.10
CA TYR A 36 -15.43 -10.07 -5.87
C TYR A 36 -16.92 -10.02 -5.49
N ARG A 37 -17.34 -9.05 -4.65
CA ARG A 37 -18.75 -8.86 -4.29
C ARG A 37 -19.57 -8.40 -5.49
N LEU A 38 -19.05 -7.47 -6.27
CA LEU A 38 -19.73 -6.92 -7.44
C LEU A 38 -19.94 -7.99 -8.52
N HIS A 39 -18.91 -8.81 -8.76
CA HIS A 39 -18.99 -9.95 -9.68
C HIS A 39 -19.97 -11.05 -9.23
N ARG A 40 -20.22 -11.17 -7.93
CA ARG A 40 -21.21 -12.11 -7.40
C ARG A 40 -22.64 -11.63 -7.64
N LEU A 41 -22.88 -10.31 -7.55
CA LEU A 41 -24.20 -9.70 -7.75
C LEU A 41 -24.61 -9.67 -9.23
N THR A 42 -23.65 -9.57 -10.15
CA THR A 42 -23.89 -9.45 -11.61
C THR A 42 -24.21 -10.78 -12.34
N HIS A 43 -24.62 -11.84 -11.63
CA HIS A 43 -24.94 -13.18 -12.18
C HIS A 43 -23.85 -13.87 -13.05
N ASP A 44 -22.68 -13.25 -13.27
CA ASP A 44 -21.53 -13.89 -13.93
C ASP A 44 -20.66 -14.66 -12.93
N HIS A 45 -21.25 -15.72 -12.38
CA HIS A 45 -20.56 -16.62 -11.45
C HIS A 45 -19.32 -17.29 -12.07
N LYS A 46 -19.23 -17.39 -13.41
CA LYS A 46 -18.07 -17.98 -14.09
C LYS A 46 -16.85 -17.06 -13.98
N ARG A 47 -17.00 -15.76 -14.24
CA ARG A 47 -15.91 -14.78 -14.08
C ARG A 47 -15.47 -14.63 -12.63
N ALA A 48 -16.41 -14.53 -11.69
CA ALA A 48 -16.09 -14.44 -10.26
C ALA A 48 -15.24 -15.62 -9.78
N ARG A 49 -15.59 -16.85 -10.20
CA ARG A 49 -14.85 -18.07 -9.89
C ARG A 49 -13.48 -18.10 -10.56
N LYS A 50 -13.38 -17.63 -11.82
CA LYS A 50 -12.12 -17.54 -12.56
C LYS A 50 -11.16 -16.55 -11.92
N LEU A 51 -11.63 -15.37 -11.52
CA LEU A 51 -10.84 -14.36 -10.79
C LEU A 51 -10.37 -14.92 -9.44
N ARG A 52 -11.26 -15.53 -8.66
CA ARG A 52 -10.90 -16.17 -7.39
C ARG A 52 -9.82 -17.24 -7.57
N ASN A 53 -9.97 -18.11 -8.56
CA ASN A 53 -8.99 -19.16 -8.84
C ASN A 53 -7.67 -18.59 -9.35
N PHE A 54 -7.70 -17.54 -10.17
CA PHE A 54 -6.53 -16.83 -10.64
C PHE A 54 -5.77 -16.17 -9.49
N LEU A 55 -6.46 -15.45 -8.60
CA LEU A 55 -5.88 -14.83 -7.40
C LEU A 55 -5.31 -15.88 -6.45
N LYS A 56 -6.01 -17.00 -6.26
CA LYS A 56 -5.52 -18.10 -5.41
C LYS A 56 -4.26 -18.76 -6.00
N LYS A 57 -4.21 -18.95 -7.31
CA LYS A 57 -3.05 -19.53 -8.02
C LYS A 57 -1.86 -18.57 -8.06
N ASN A 58 -2.11 -17.27 -8.17
CA ASN A 58 -1.10 -16.24 -8.30
C ASN A 58 -0.94 -15.40 -7.02
N SER A 59 -1.22 -15.93 -5.83
CA SER A 59 -1.17 -15.12 -4.61
C SER A 59 0.20 -14.46 -4.42
N LYS A 60 1.28 -15.19 -4.74
CA LYS A 60 2.66 -14.65 -4.79
C LYS A 60 2.82 -13.47 -5.76
N GLY A 61 2.18 -13.54 -6.93
CA GLY A 61 2.18 -12.45 -7.91
C GLY A 61 1.34 -11.25 -7.47
N ALA A 62 0.21 -11.48 -6.79
CA ALA A 62 -0.62 -10.43 -6.23
C ALA A 62 0.10 -9.66 -5.10
N ILE A 63 0.79 -10.38 -4.21
CA ILE A 63 1.62 -9.78 -3.15
C ILE A 63 2.78 -9.00 -3.79
N GLY A 64 3.47 -9.59 -4.76
CA GLY A 64 4.55 -8.91 -5.49
C GLY A 64 4.09 -7.62 -6.18
N GLY A 65 2.90 -7.65 -6.78
CA GLY A 65 2.27 -6.47 -7.37
C GLY A 65 1.93 -5.40 -6.33
N LEU A 66 1.43 -5.79 -5.16
CA LEU A 66 1.11 -4.85 -4.08
C LEU A 66 2.37 -4.21 -3.48
N VAL A 67 3.42 -5.00 -3.24
CA VAL A 67 4.73 -4.50 -2.79
C VAL A 67 5.34 -3.58 -3.84
N GLY A 68 5.30 -3.97 -5.12
CA GLY A 68 5.79 -3.15 -6.22
C GLY A 68 5.06 -1.81 -6.33
N ALA A 69 3.72 -1.82 -6.25
CA ALA A 69 2.92 -0.60 -6.23
C ALA A 69 3.26 0.30 -5.02
N GLY A 70 3.35 -0.28 -3.83
CA GLY A 70 3.73 0.46 -2.62
C GLY A 70 5.14 1.08 -2.72
N LEU A 71 6.12 0.35 -3.25
CA LEU A 71 7.49 0.86 -3.45
C LEU A 71 7.56 1.93 -4.55
N ALA A 72 6.85 1.75 -5.67
CA ALA A 72 6.76 2.76 -6.71
C ALA A 72 6.15 4.06 -6.16
N HIS A 73 5.17 3.95 -5.27
CA HIS A 73 4.53 5.07 -4.60
C HIS A 73 5.48 5.83 -3.67
N VAL A 74 6.36 5.12 -2.95
CA VAL A 74 7.45 5.72 -2.13
C VAL A 74 8.34 6.59 -3.00
N VAL A 75 8.81 6.05 -4.13
CA VAL A 75 9.69 6.77 -5.07
C VAL A 75 8.95 7.97 -5.67
N SER A 76 7.72 7.77 -6.13
CA SER A 76 6.89 8.82 -6.72
C SER A 76 6.66 9.99 -5.76
N ASN A 77 6.31 9.71 -4.50
CA ASN A 77 6.11 10.74 -3.48
C ASN A 77 7.42 11.47 -3.12
N GLY A 78 8.52 10.73 -2.98
CA GLY A 78 9.83 11.33 -2.73
C GLY A 78 10.24 12.30 -3.85
N PHE A 79 10.06 11.90 -5.12
CA PHE A 79 10.30 12.77 -6.28
C PHE A 79 9.33 13.95 -6.33
N GLY A 80 8.03 13.74 -6.08
CA GLY A 80 7.04 14.80 -6.05
C GLY A 80 7.38 15.88 -5.02
N ALA A 81 7.71 15.47 -3.80
CA ALA A 81 8.12 16.38 -2.74
C ALA A 81 9.47 17.07 -3.03
N PHE A 82 10.37 16.43 -3.77
CA PHE A 82 11.65 17.04 -4.16
C PHE A 82 11.46 18.12 -5.22
N LEU A 83 10.55 17.89 -6.17
CA LEU A 83 10.25 18.84 -7.23
C LEU A 83 9.45 20.05 -6.71
N ASP A 84 8.55 19.86 -5.74
CA ASP A 84 7.77 20.93 -5.11
C ASP A 84 8.60 21.76 -4.11
N PRO A 85 8.90 23.04 -4.37
CA PRO A 85 9.68 23.90 -3.48
C PRO A 85 9.11 24.03 -2.07
N THR A 86 7.79 23.87 -1.90
CA THR A 86 7.11 23.98 -0.60
C THR A 86 7.24 22.73 0.25
N MET A 87 7.51 21.56 -0.37
CA MET A 87 7.61 20.26 0.32
C MET A 87 9.03 19.70 0.41
N ARG A 88 10.04 20.35 -0.19
CA ARG A 88 11.44 19.89 -0.19
C ARG A 88 12.00 19.55 1.18
N SER A 89 11.62 20.29 2.21
CA SER A 89 12.05 20.05 3.60
C SER A 89 11.48 18.76 4.19
N MET A 90 10.38 18.24 3.64
CA MET A 90 9.66 17.06 4.12
C MET A 90 9.98 15.79 3.32
N VAL A 91 10.77 15.86 2.24
CA VAL A 91 11.06 14.74 1.32
C VAL A 91 11.46 13.47 2.07
N LEU A 92 12.40 13.59 3.03
CA LEU A 92 12.84 12.44 3.82
C LEU A 92 11.73 11.90 4.73
N GLY A 93 10.95 12.80 5.35
CA GLY A 93 9.78 12.41 6.14
C GLY A 93 8.78 11.63 5.29
N ILE A 94 8.39 12.16 4.13
CA ILE A 94 7.43 11.53 3.22
C ILE A 94 7.94 10.18 2.70
N ALA A 95 9.20 10.10 2.27
CA ALA A 95 9.78 8.84 1.79
C ALA A 95 9.84 7.77 2.89
N LEU A 96 10.22 8.12 4.11
CA LEU A 96 10.25 7.18 5.24
C LEU A 96 8.83 6.80 5.69
N GLY A 97 7.92 7.79 5.76
CA GLY A 97 6.52 7.59 6.10
C GLY A 97 5.85 6.63 5.13
N THR A 98 6.00 6.85 3.83
CA THR A 98 5.45 5.96 2.78
C THR A 98 6.09 4.58 2.81
N LEU A 99 7.36 4.44 3.19
CA LEU A 99 8.04 3.14 3.21
C LEU A 99 7.50 2.21 4.32
N ILE A 100 7.14 2.75 5.49
CA ILE A 100 6.70 1.95 6.65
C ILE A 100 5.48 1.06 6.32
N PRO A 101 4.37 1.56 5.73
CA PRO A 101 3.23 0.73 5.36
C PRO A 101 3.55 -0.43 4.42
N VAL A 102 4.54 -0.29 3.53
CA VAL A 102 4.95 -1.37 2.60
C VAL A 102 5.41 -2.61 3.36
N PHE A 103 6.10 -2.42 4.50
CA PHE A 103 6.53 -3.53 5.35
C PHE A 103 5.37 -4.28 6.02
N PHE A 104 4.17 -3.69 6.13
CA PHE A 104 3.01 -4.39 6.63
C PHE A 104 2.44 -5.41 5.63
N ILE A 105 2.67 -5.24 4.32
CA ILE A 105 2.20 -6.18 3.29
C ILE A 105 2.66 -7.62 3.55
N PRO A 106 3.98 -7.92 3.67
CA PRO A 106 4.43 -9.29 3.93
C PRO A 106 3.97 -9.81 5.30
N ILE A 107 3.82 -8.94 6.30
CA ILE A 107 3.35 -9.31 7.64
C ILE A 107 1.89 -9.77 7.59
N ILE A 108 1.00 -8.96 6.98
CA ILE A 108 -0.42 -9.27 6.81
C ILE A 108 -0.60 -10.61 6.08
N GLU A 109 0.18 -10.83 5.02
CA GLU A 109 0.07 -12.07 4.25
C GLU A 109 0.54 -13.29 5.05
N LYS A 110 1.63 -13.16 5.82
CA LYS A 110 2.10 -14.24 6.68
C LYS A 110 1.03 -14.69 7.68
N TYR A 111 0.34 -13.74 8.32
CA TYR A 111 -0.77 -14.05 9.23
C TYR A 111 -1.96 -14.72 8.51
N LYS A 112 -2.26 -14.30 7.27
CA LYS A 112 -3.35 -14.88 6.49
C LYS A 112 -3.06 -16.31 6.04
N SER A 113 -1.81 -16.60 5.69
CA SER A 113 -1.38 -17.96 5.29
C SER A 113 -1.49 -18.95 6.45
N GLN A 114 -1.15 -18.54 7.68
CA GLN A 114 -1.22 -19.40 8.87
C GLN A 114 -2.66 -19.79 9.22
N ARG A 115 -3.61 -18.85 9.11
CA ARG A 115 -5.04 -19.11 9.35
C ARG A 115 -5.68 -20.11 8.38
N ILE A 116 -5.07 -20.36 7.21
CA ILE A 116 -5.57 -21.31 6.20
C ILE A 116 -4.98 -22.71 6.41
N SER A 117 -3.82 -22.84 7.06
CA SER A 117 -3.22 -24.14 7.39
C SER A 117 -3.79 -24.78 8.65
N ASP A 118 -4.43 -23.98 9.51
CA ASP A 118 -4.96 -24.42 10.81
C ASP A 118 -6.46 -24.81 10.77
N VAL A 119 -7.06 -24.90 9.58
CA VAL A 119 -8.46 -25.32 9.31
C VAL A 119 -8.47 -26.41 8.25
#